data_AF-A0A199UYT6-F1
#
_entry.id   AF-A0A199UYT6-F1
#
_cell.length_a   1.000
_cell.length_b   1.000
_cell.length_c   1.000
_cell.angle_alpha   90.00
_cell.angle_beta   90.00
_cell.angle_gamma   90.00
#
_symmetry.space_group_name_H-M   'P 1'
#
loop_
_entity.id
_entity.type
_entity.pdbx_description
1 polymer ?
#
loop_
_entity_poly.entity_id
_entity_poly.type
_entity_poly.pdbx_seq_one_letter_code
_entity_poly.pdbx_strand_id
1 'polypeptide(L)' 'MSTDYSFGVVMLELITGKPPIENGDRIVHEVRLAIEKHDQDYYGLEDMIDPIIRNTANLMGFK' A
#
# COMPACT_ATOMS: atom_id res chain seq x y z
N MET A 1 -3.84 -10.83 22.53
CA MET A 1 -3.11 -11.35 21.37
C MET A 1 -4.03 -11.25 20.17
N SER A 2 -3.98 -10.15 19.43
CA SER A 2 -4.62 -10.08 18.10
C SER A 2 -3.52 -10.38 17.09
N THR A 3 -3.15 -11.65 17.05
CA THR A 3 -2.15 -12.16 16.13
C THR A 3 -2.85 -12.46 14.82
N ASP A 4 -2.20 -12.03 13.73
CA ASP A 4 -2.37 -12.57 12.38
C ASP A 4 -3.53 -11.97 11.57
N TYR A 5 -3.16 -11.14 10.60
CA TYR A 5 -3.97 -10.69 9.46
C TYR A 5 -5.36 -10.08 9.77
N SER A 6 -5.38 -8.77 10.03
CA SER A 6 -6.59 -7.99 9.84
C SER A 6 -6.82 -7.73 8.35
N PHE A 7 -8.08 -7.57 7.94
CA PHE A 7 -8.43 -7.23 6.55
C PHE A 7 -7.61 -6.05 6.01
N GLY A 8 -7.37 -5.02 6.83
CA GLY A 8 -6.54 -3.88 6.43
C GLY A 8 -5.08 -4.24 6.13
N VAL A 9 -4.47 -5.17 6.88
CA VAL A 9 -3.11 -5.64 6.61
C VAL A 9 -3.05 -6.42 5.29
N VAL A 10 -4.04 -7.27 5.02
CA VAL A 10 -4.15 -8.01 3.75
C VAL A 10 -4.29 -7.06 2.57
N MET A 11 -5.11 -6.02 2.68
CA MET A 11 -5.25 -5.02 1.61
C MET A 11 -3.93 -4.30 1.34
N LEU A 12 -3.16 -3.98 2.38
CA LEU A 12 -1.84 -3.37 2.21
C LEU A 12 -0.86 -4.33 1.53
N GLU A 13 -0.83 -5.61 1.92
CA GLU A 13 0.00 -6.62 1.26
C GLU A 13 -0.33 -6.74 -0.24
N LEU A 14 -1.62 -6.78 -0.58
CA LEU A 14 -2.06 -6.87 -1.98
C LEU A 14 -1.73 -5.61 -2.79
N ILE A 15 -1.94 -4.41 -2.22
CA ILE A 15 -1.74 -3.14 -2.93
C ILE A 15 -0.24 -2.83 -3.09
N THR A 16 0.58 -3.20 -2.11
CA THR A 16 2.03 -2.90 -2.13
C THR A 16 2.87 -4.03 -2.71
N GLY A 17 2.33 -5.24 -2.81
CA GLY A 17 3.07 -6.45 -3.19
C GLY A 17 4.11 -6.90 -2.15
N LYS A 18 4.10 -6.32 -0.94
CA LYS A 18 5.06 -6.58 0.14
C LYS A 18 4.46 -7.42 1.25
N PRO A 19 5.23 -8.33 1.88
CA PRO A 19 4.75 -9.07 3.04
C PRO A 19 4.42 -8.11 4.20
N PRO A 20 3.51 -8.48 5.11
CA PRO A 20 3.06 -7.60 6.21
C PRO A 20 4.15 -7.27 7.23
N ILE A 21 5.24 -8.04 7.25
CA ILE A 21 6.43 -7.81 8.07
C ILE A 21 7.64 -8.00 7.16
N GLU A 22 8.45 -6.96 7.01
CA GLU A 22 9.69 -6.99 6.25
C GLU A 22 10.81 -6.42 7.15
N ASN A 23 11.91 -7.16 7.29
CA ASN A 23 13.06 -6.76 8.13
C ASN A 23 12.73 -6.41 9.60
N GLY A 24 11.61 -6.90 10.13
CA GLY A 24 11.15 -6.64 11.50
C GLY A 24 10.21 -5.43 11.63
N ASP A 25 10.06 -4.64 10.56
CA ASP A 25 9.09 -3.56 10.49
C ASP A 25 7.77 -4.03 9.89
N ARG A 26 6.68 -3.42 10.32
CA ARG A 26 5.33 -3.76 9.86
C ARG A 26 4.90 -2.81 8.76
N ILE A 27 4.27 -3.34 7.72
CA ILE A 27 3.72 -2.53 6.62
C ILE A 27 2.75 -1.43 7.10
N VAL A 28 1.97 -1.71 8.14
CA VAL A 28 1.04 -0.73 8.74
C VAL A 28 1.77 0.45 9.39
N HIS A 29 3.00 0.25 9.85
CA HIS A 29 3.83 1.31 10.42
C HIS A 29 4.41 2.18 9.29
N GLU A 30 4.99 1.57 8.26
CA GLU A 30 5.53 2.28 7.09
C GLU A 30 4.48 3.15 6.41
N VAL A 31 3.30 2.59 6.11
CA VAL A 31 2.20 3.33 5.47
C VAL A 31 1.76 4.51 6.34
N ARG A 32 1.72 4.36 7.67
CA ARG A 32 1.38 5.46 8.58
C ARG A 32 2.38 6.60 8.56
N LEU A 33 3.66 6.31 8.32
CA LEU A 33 4.71 7.31 8.22
C LEU A 33 4.73 7.98 6.84
N ALA A 34 4.37 7.24 5.79
CA ALA A 34 4.36 7.73 4.42
C ALA A 34 3.10 8.56 4.06
N ILE A 35 1.99 8.43 4.82
CA ILE A 35 0.77 9.21 4.55
C ILE A 35 1.04 10.71 4.64
N GLU A 36 0.93 11.37 3.50
CA GLU A 36 0.93 12.81 3.35
C GLU A 36 -0.47 13.29 2.97
N LYS A 37 -1.17 13.92 3.92
CA LYS A 37 -2.58 14.34 3.72
C LYS A 37 -2.78 15.46 2.69
N HIS A 38 -1.71 16.15 2.34
CA HIS A 38 -1.75 17.29 1.43
C HIS A 38 -1.49 16.89 -0.03
N ASP A 39 -1.00 15.67 -0.26
CA ASP A 39 -0.87 15.09 -1.59
C ASP A 39 -2.26 14.67 -2.12
N GLN A 40 -2.60 15.10 -3.34
CA GLN A 40 -3.94 14.91 -3.91
C GLN A 40 -4.07 13.64 -4.75
N ASP A 41 -2.95 13.01 -5.12
CA ASP A 41 -2.94 11.87 -6.04
C ASP A 41 -2.99 10.54 -5.27
N TYR A 42 -2.04 10.29 -4.37
CA TYR A 42 -1.91 9.00 -3.66
C TYR A 42 -1.67 9.14 -2.16
N TYR A 43 -1.91 10.33 -1.58
CA TYR A 43 -1.59 10.63 -0.18
C TYR A 43 -0.12 10.35 0.16
N GLY A 44 0.80 10.57 -0.78
CA GLY A 44 2.22 10.28 -0.60
C GLY A 44 2.60 8.79 -0.65
N LEU A 45 1.66 7.90 -1.01
CA LEU A 45 1.89 6.45 -1.04
C LEU A 45 2.27 5.91 -2.43
N GLU A 46 2.50 6.78 -3.42
CA GLU A 46 2.73 6.36 -4.81
C GLU A 46 3.87 5.34 -4.94
N ASP A 47 5.00 5.59 -4.27
CA ASP A 47 6.18 4.73 -4.29
C ASP A 47 6.00 3.41 -3.53
N MET A 48 4.92 3.29 -2.75
CA MET A 48 4.59 2.08 -2.00
C MET A 48 3.62 1.17 -2.78
N ILE A 49 2.90 1.69 -3.77
CA ILE A 49 1.95 0.91 -4.57
C ILE A 49 2.70 0.04 -5.56
N ASP A 50 2.28 -1.22 -5.70
CA ASP A 50 2.85 -2.15 -6.66
C ASP A 50 2.81 -1.54 -8.09
N PRO A 51 3.93 -1.50 -8.82
CA PRO A 51 4.00 -0.89 -10.14
C PRO A 51 3.01 -1.46 -11.16
N ILE A 52 2.68 -2.75 -11.07
CA ILE A 52 1.71 -3.42 -11.94
C ILE A 52 0.31 -2.87 -11.65
N ILE A 53 -0.05 -2.71 -10.37
CA ILE A 53 -1.33 -2.14 -9.96
C ILE A 53 -1.43 -0.68 -10.40
N ARG A 54 -0.38 0.12 -10.15
CA ARG A 54 -0.34 1.54 -10.56
C ARG A 54 -0.52 1.71 -12.07
N ASN A 55 0.14 0.88 -12.87
CA ASN A 55 0.05 0.95 -14.32
C ASN A 55 -1.30 0.43 -14.86
N THR A 56 -1.92 -0.54 -14.17
CA THR A 56 -3.26 -1.06 -14.52
C THR A 56 -4.35 -0.01 -14.29
N ALA A 57 -4.26 0.77 -13.21
CA ALA A 57 -5.19 1.88 -12.96
C ALA A 57 -5.13 2.98 -14.03
N ASN A 58 -3.99 3.10 -14.73
CA ASN A 58 -3.77 4.09 -15.78
C ASN A 58 -4.04 3.53 -17.20
N LEU A 59 -4.73 2.40 -17.32
CA LEU A 59 -5.15 1.86 -18.60
C LEU A 59 -6.22 2.76 -19.22
N MET A 60 -5.77 3.74 -20.01
CA MET A 60 -6.57 4.58 -20.92
C MET A 60 -7.53 3.80 -21.84
N GLY A 61 -7.48 2.46 -21.86
CA GLY A 61 -8.36 1.57 -22.61
C GLY A 61 -9.64 1.11 -21.92
N PHE A 62 -9.89 1.46 -20.65
CA PHE A 62 -11.14 1.15 -19.92
C PHE A 62 -11.93 2.40 -19.52
N LYS A 63 -11.89 3.45 -20.35
CA LYS A 63 -12.74 4.64 -20.18
C LYS A 63 -14.09 4.47 -20.86
#